data_AF-Q57Q63-F1
#
_entry.id   AF-Q57Q63-F1
#
_cell.length_a   1.000
_cell.length_b   1.000
_cell.length_c   1.000
_cell.angle_alpha   90.00
_cell.angle_beta   90.00
_cell.angle_gamma   90.00
#
_symmetry.space_group_name_H-M   'P 1'
#
loop_
_entity.id
_entity.type
_entity.pdbx_description
1 polymer ?
#
loop_
_entity_poly.entity_id
_entity_poly.type
_entity_poly.pdbx_seq_one_letter_code
_entity_poly.pdbx_strand_id
1 'polypeptide(L)'
;MVPDHVSHTLAQQERTLKFEGKHDVRVQVINGEPWFCLKDVCEILSVSVASPTRFQMSMEGVTKNVIPTGGGKQQLTFVNESNLYRVIFRSNKPEAR
;
A
#
# COMPACT_ATOMS: atom_id res chain seq x y z
N MET A 1 28.36 -35.10 10.75
CA MET A 1 27.18 -35.21 9.87
C MET A 1 25.97 -34.75 10.67
N VAL A 2 25.69 -33.44 10.61
CA VAL A 2 24.43 -32.79 11.03
C VAL A 2 24.21 -31.68 9.99
N PRO A 3 23.04 -31.59 9.34
CA PRO A 3 22.83 -30.58 8.31
C PRO A 3 22.55 -29.22 8.94
N ASP A 4 23.19 -28.19 8.39
CA ASP A 4 23.04 -26.78 8.71
C ASP A 4 21.57 -26.34 8.75
N HIS A 5 21.15 -25.78 9.89
CA HIS A 5 19.90 -25.02 9.99
C HIS A 5 20.08 -23.70 9.23
N VAL A 6 19.85 -23.74 7.91
CA VAL A 6 19.72 -22.56 7.07
C VAL A 6 18.49 -21.79 7.56
N SER A 7 18.74 -20.75 8.34
CA SER A 7 17.73 -19.75 8.71
C SER A 7 17.29 -19.08 7.42
N HIS A 8 16.13 -19.47 6.90
CA HIS A 8 15.49 -18.77 5.80
C HIS A 8 15.04 -17.39 6.28
N THR A 9 15.92 -16.40 6.15
CA THR A 9 15.54 -14.99 6.21
C THR A 9 14.61 -14.72 5.02
N LEU A 10 13.31 -14.61 5.30
CA LEU A 10 12.32 -14.15 4.34
C LEU A 10 12.63 -12.67 4.05
N ALA A 11 13.46 -12.43 3.04
CA ALA A 11 13.62 -11.11 2.46
C ALA A 11 12.26 -10.70 1.90
N GLN A 12 11.58 -9.77 2.58
CA GLN A 12 10.40 -9.12 2.05
C GLN A 12 10.85 -8.34 0.80
N GLN A 13 10.60 -8.92 -0.37
CA GLN A 13 10.97 -8.32 -1.63
C GLN A 13 9.99 -7.20 -1.97
N GLU A 14 10.41 -5.97 -1.71
CA GLU A 14 9.67 -4.76 -2.05
C GLU A 14 9.67 -4.57 -3.57
N ARG A 15 8.53 -4.86 -4.22
CA ARG A 15 8.36 -4.62 -5.66
C ARG A 15 7.78 -3.22 -5.88
N THR A 16 8.62 -2.28 -6.32
CA THR A 16 8.16 -0.97 -6.79
C THR A 16 7.55 -1.12 -8.19
N LEU A 17 6.24 -0.85 -8.32
CA LEU A 17 5.57 -0.75 -9.61
C LEU A 17 5.68 0.70 -10.10
N LYS A 18 6.38 0.92 -11.22
CA LYS A 18 6.46 2.23 -11.86
C LYS A 18 5.22 2.42 -12.72
N PHE A 19 4.38 3.40 -12.38
CA PHE A 19 3.25 3.80 -13.20
C PHE A 19 3.70 4.96 -14.11
N GLU A 20 3.23 5.01 -15.36
CA GLU A 20 3.40 6.16 -16.26
C GLU A 20 2.55 7.34 -15.75
N GLY A 21 3.02 7.95 -14.66
CA GLY A 21 2.44 9.08 -13.96
C GLY A 21 3.50 9.65 -13.03
N LYS A 22 3.40 10.93 -12.66
CA LYS A 22 4.40 11.63 -11.83
C LYS A 22 4.58 11.08 -10.40
N HIS A 23 3.89 10.00 -10.03
CA HIS A 23 3.78 9.52 -8.66
C HIS A 23 3.96 8.00 -8.60
N ASP A 24 4.92 7.56 -7.79
CA ASP A 24 5.13 6.14 -7.48
C ASP A 24 4.19 5.68 -6.35
N VAL A 25 3.67 4.45 -6.44
CA VAL A 25 2.88 3.81 -5.38
C VAL A 25 3.70 2.72 -4.72
N ARG A 26 3.87 2.80 -3.39
CA ARG A 26 4.49 1.72 -2.62
C ARG A 26 3.53 0.54 -2.51
N VAL A 27 4.04 -0.64 -2.84
CA VAL A 27 3.29 -1.91 -2.77
C VAL A 27 4.03 -2.91 -1.90
N GLN A 28 3.29 -3.60 -1.04
CA GLN A 28 3.78 -4.71 -0.24
C GLN A 28 3.02 -5.97 -0.58
N VAL A 29 3.73 -7.10 -0.62
CA VAL A 29 3.10 -8.41 -0.80
C VAL A 29 2.84 -9.00 0.58
N ILE A 30 1.58 -9.19 0.94
CA ILE A 30 1.14 -9.76 2.22
C ILE A 30 0.27 -10.97 1.89
N ASN A 31 0.64 -12.14 2.40
CA ASN A 31 -0.04 -13.42 2.10
C ASN A 31 -0.15 -13.75 0.60
N GLY A 32 0.80 -13.29 -0.22
CA GLY A 32 0.79 -13.49 -1.68
C GLY A 32 -0.07 -12.48 -2.44
N GLU A 33 -0.77 -11.58 -1.75
CA GLU A 33 -1.58 -10.53 -2.36
C GLU A 33 -0.87 -9.17 -2.33
N PRO A 34 -1.06 -8.30 -3.34
CA PRO A 34 -0.53 -6.95 -3.34
C PRO A 34 -1.37 -6.01 -2.48
N TRP A 35 -0.70 -5.23 -1.64
CA TRP A 35 -1.26 -4.22 -0.77
C TRP A 35 -0.63 -2.87 -1.09
N PHE A 36 -1.47 -1.85 -1.23
CA PHE A 36 -1.10 -0.55 -1.77
C PHE A 36 -1.06 0.52 -0.69
N CYS A 37 -0.06 1.38 -0.70
CA CYS A 37 0.00 2.48 0.26
C CYS A 37 -1.12 3.49 0.03
N LEU A 38 -2.00 3.65 1.01
CA LEU A 38 -3.16 4.54 0.92
C LEU A 38 -2.75 5.99 0.71
N LYS A 39 -1.63 6.41 1.31
CA LYS A 39 -1.13 7.78 1.19
C LYS A 39 -0.78 8.10 -0.26
N ASP A 40 0.02 7.25 -0.89
CA ASP A 40 0.49 7.43 -2.27
C ASP A 40 -0.70 7.41 -3.25
N VAL A 41 -1.65 6.49 -3.05
CA VAL A 41 -2.90 6.42 -3.82
C VAL A 41 -3.73 7.71 -3.67
N CYS A 42 -3.86 8.23 -2.45
CA CYS A 42 -4.59 9.48 -2.21
C CYS A 42 -3.88 10.68 -2.86
N GLU A 43 -2.56 10.70 -2.87
CA GLU A 43 -1.78 11.76 -3.54
C GLU A 43 -2.02 11.76 -5.06
N ILE A 44 -1.99 10.59 -5.70
CA ILE A 44 -2.30 10.41 -7.13
C ILE A 44 -3.72 10.86 -7.45
N LEU A 45 -4.67 10.50 -6.58
CA LEU A 45 -6.07 10.82 -6.74
C LEU A 45 -6.39 12.25 -6.26
N SER A 46 -5.40 13.01 -5.82
CA SER A 46 -5.53 14.37 -5.28
C SER A 46 -6.55 14.46 -4.14
N VAL A 47 -6.64 13.40 -3.34
CA VAL A 47 -7.48 13.31 -2.14
C VAL A 47 -6.69 13.79 -0.93
N SER A 48 -7.12 14.90 -0.34
CA SER A 48 -6.41 15.54 0.79
C SER A 48 -6.38 14.70 2.07
N VAL A 49 -7.31 13.75 2.23
CA VAL A 49 -7.47 12.97 3.47
C VAL A 49 -7.44 11.47 3.18
N ALA A 50 -6.30 10.85 3.49
CA ALA A 50 -6.09 9.40 3.44
C ALA A 50 -6.64 8.72 4.70
N SER A 51 -7.97 8.60 4.81
CA SER A 51 -8.64 7.98 5.96
C SER A 51 -9.46 6.75 5.55
N PRO A 52 -9.26 5.57 6.18
CA PRO A 52 -10.09 4.39 5.92
C PRO A 52 -11.59 4.64 6.13
N THR A 53 -11.93 5.43 7.14
CA THR A 53 -13.32 5.81 7.46
C THR A 53 -13.96 6.62 6.33
N ARG A 54 -13.19 7.50 5.66
CA ARG A 54 -13.66 8.30 4.52
C ARG A 54 -14.12 7.43 3.35
N PHE A 55 -13.44 6.32 3.12
CA PHE A 55 -13.73 5.41 2.02
C PHE A 55 -14.62 4.23 2.43
N GLN A 56 -15.14 4.22 3.66
CA GLN A 56 -15.92 3.10 4.21
C GLN A 56 -15.23 1.76 3.94
N MET A 57 -13.92 1.70 4.20
CA MET A 57 -13.11 0.51 3.95
C MET A 57 -13.49 -0.62 4.90
N SER A 58 -13.34 -1.86 4.43
CA SER A 58 -13.32 -2.99 5.36
C SER A 58 -12.02 -2.97 6.15
N MET A 59 -12.10 -3.03 7.48
CA MET A 59 -10.93 -3.04 8.36
C MET A 59 -10.05 -4.27 8.13
N GLU A 60 -10.60 -5.38 7.64
CA GLU A 60 -9.85 -6.59 7.28
C GLU A 60 -8.89 -6.36 6.11
N GLY A 61 -9.20 -5.40 5.23
CA GLY A 61 -8.36 -5.01 4.10
C GLY A 61 -7.50 -3.79 4.39
N VAL A 62 -7.26 -3.44 5.66
CA VAL A 62 -6.44 -2.29 6.09
C VAL A 62 -5.37 -2.77 7.05
N THR A 63 -4.12 -2.47 6.76
CA THR A 63 -2.99 -2.75 7.65
C THR A 63 -2.11 -1.53 7.81
N LYS A 64 -1.36 -1.47 8.91
CA LYS A 64 -0.46 -0.36 9.21
C LYS A 64 0.95 -0.92 9.36
N ASN A 65 1.84 -0.55 8.45
CA ASN A 65 3.23 -0.98 8.50
C ASN A 65 4.16 0.20 8.75
N VAL A 66 5.15 -0.03 9.61
CA VAL A 66 6.20 0.95 9.88
C VAL A 66 7.29 0.76 8.85
N ILE A 67 7.48 1.77 8.00
CA ILE A 67 8.48 1.77 6.95
C ILE A 67 9.61 2.72 7.33
N PRO A 68 10.88 2.28 7.27
CA PRO A 68 12.01 3.19 7.35
C PRO A 68 12.05 4.03 6.08
N THR A 69 11.85 5.33 6.23
CA THR A 69 11.97 6.32 5.15
C THR A 69 13.20 7.19 5.39
N GLY A 70 13.62 7.99 4.40
CA GLY A 70 14.73 8.94 4.55
C GLY A 70 14.54 9.96 5.69
N GLY A 71 13.30 10.16 6.15
CA GLY A 71 12.96 10.99 7.32
C GLY A 71 12.77 10.20 8.62
N GLY A 72 13.13 8.91 8.65
CA GLY A 72 12.96 8.02 9.81
C GLY A 72 11.82 7.01 9.64
N LYS A 73 11.49 6.30 10.73
CA LYS A 73 10.42 5.30 10.77
C LYS A 73 9.06 5.98 10.70
N GLN A 74 8.33 5.76 9.61
CA GLN A 74 6.99 6.31 9.40
C GLN A 74 5.96 5.18 9.38
N GLN A 75 4.85 5.36 10.09
CA GLN A 75 3.73 4.42 10.02
C GLN A 75 2.85 4.78 8.81
N LEU A 76 2.75 3.85 7.86
CA LEU A 76 1.95 4.01 6.65
C LEU A 76 0.81 3.00 6.65
N THR A 77 -0.33 3.43 6.14
CA THR A 77 -1.51 2.58 5.97
C THR A 77 -1.45 1.93 4.58
N PHE A 78 -1.59 0.62 4.54
CA PHE A 78 -1.70 -0.18 3.34
C PHE A 78 -3.11 -0.77 3.24
N VAL A 79 -3.61 -0.85 2.00
CA VAL A 79 -4.94 -1.36 1.69
C VAL A 79 -4.86 -2.45 0.64
N ASN A 80 -5.68 -3.47 0.78
CA ASN A 80 -5.81 -4.50 -0.25
C ASN A 80 -6.50 -3.95 -1.51
N GLU A 81 -6.54 -4.77 -2.56
CA GLU A 81 -7.14 -4.42 -3.84
C GLU A 81 -8.63 -4.03 -3.74
N SER A 82 -9.41 -4.76 -2.94
CA SER A 82 -10.82 -4.44 -2.69
C SER A 82 -11.03 -3.03 -2.13
N ASN A 83 -10.19 -2.61 -1.17
CA ASN A 83 -10.24 -1.26 -0.62
C ASN A 83 -9.63 -0.23 -1.56
N LEU A 84 -8.61 -0.59 -2.35
CA LEU A 84 -8.04 0.28 -3.39
C LEU A 84 -9.12 0.72 -4.40
N TYR A 85 -9.92 -0.22 -4.91
CA TYR A 85 -11.00 0.11 -5.84
C TYR A 85 -12.01 1.08 -5.23
N ARG A 86 -12.35 0.93 -3.94
CA ARG A 86 -13.23 1.88 -3.24
C ARG A 86 -12.66 3.30 -3.26
N VAL A 87 -11.36 3.46 -3.09
CA VAL A 87 -10.69 4.78 -3.15
C VAL A 87 -10.80 5.36 -4.55
N ILE A 88 -10.47 4.58 -5.58
CA ILE A 88 -10.48 5.00 -6.98
C ILE A 88 -11.89 5.48 -7.38
N PHE A 89 -12.92 4.66 -7.13
CA PHE A 89 -14.30 5.01 -7.50
C PHE A 89 -14.89 6.17 -6.68
N ARG A 90 -14.41 6.41 -5.45
CA ARG A 90 -14.84 7.58 -4.66
C ARG A 90 -14.04 8.84 -4.92
N SER A 91 -12.92 8.75 -5.61
CA SER A 91 -12.18 9.95 -5.97
C SER A 91 -13.00 10.69 -7.02
N ASN A 92 -13.58 11.83 -6.63
CA ASN A 92 -14.36 12.72 -7.48
C ASN A 92 -13.49 13.43 -8.54
N LYS A 93 -12.55 12.74 -9.18
CA LYS A 93 -11.90 13.27 -10.36
C LYS A 93 -12.89 13.21 -11.52
N PRO A 94 -13.16 14.33 -12.22
CA PRO A 94 -14.06 14.36 -13.35
C PRO A 94 -13.60 13.45 -14.50
N GLU A 95 -12.34 13.01 -14.50
CA GLU A 95 -11.79 12.04 -15.47
C GLU A 95 -12.25 10.58 -15.23
N ALA A 96 -12.93 10.28 -14.12
CA ALA A 96 -13.44 8.94 -13.80
C ALA A 96 -14.87 8.65 -14.33
N ARG A 97 -15.37 9.47 -15.27
CA ARG A 97 -16.68 9.31 -15.91
C ARG A 97 -16.54 9.04 -17.40
#